data_AF-A0A7C2GLQ1-F1
#
_entry.id   AF-A0A7C2GLQ1-F1
#
_cell.length_a   1.000
_cell.length_b   1.000
_cell.length_c   1.000
_cell.angle_alpha   90.00
_cell.angle_beta   90.00
_cell.angle_gamma   90.00
#
_symmetry.space_group_name_H-M   'P 1'
#
loop_
_entity.id
_entity.type
_entity.pdbx_description
1 polymer ?
#
loop_
_entity_poly.entity_id
_entity_poly.type
_entity_poly.pdbx_seq_one_letter_code
_entity_poly.pdbx_strand_id
1 'polypeptide(L)'
;MIMLITEIPLATIIVMLIAFAVSFLNMILQRLLINRMCGWEEYKMMRKETAEYQSQLLQAMRANDTKQIEKLKKKESQIRNMQAKMMKPQTILLPISFSYVVIWWFFLIPVYGGNAVAYVPGFGGIPVLIWYMLCSFFFGTLASRVIGITPLE
;
A
#
# COMPACT_ATOMS: atom_id res chain seq x y z
N MET A 1 -22.71 1.55 27.43
CA MET A 1 -22.77 1.12 26.01
C MET A 1 -21.39 1.08 25.35
N ILE A 2 -20.51 2.09 25.55
CA ILE A 2 -19.12 2.06 25.03
C ILE A 2 -18.24 1.01 25.76
N MET A 3 -18.45 0.80 27.07
CA MET A 3 -17.66 -0.18 27.85
C MET A 3 -17.76 -1.63 27.33
N LEU A 4 -18.90 -2.05 26.76
CA LEU A 4 -19.10 -3.41 26.23
C LEU A 4 -18.30 -3.68 24.94
N ILE A 5 -17.96 -2.63 24.19
CA ILE A 5 -17.22 -2.71 22.92
C ILE A 5 -15.71 -2.78 23.17
N THR A 6 -15.27 -2.35 24.35
CA THR A 6 -13.87 -2.32 24.79
C THR A 6 -13.45 -3.54 25.61
N GLU A 7 -14.37 -4.45 25.96
CA GLU A 7 -14.01 -5.68 26.67
C GLU A 7 -13.39 -6.73 25.75
N ILE A 8 -12.29 -7.33 26.20
CA ILE A 8 -11.66 -8.49 25.57
C ILE A 8 -12.59 -9.69 25.82
N PRO A 9 -13.06 -10.43 24.80
CA PRO A 9 -12.48 -10.58 23.46
C PRO A 9 -13.21 -9.83 22.32
N LEU A 10 -14.34 -9.19 22.60
CA LEU A 10 -15.20 -8.52 21.61
C LEU A 10 -14.45 -7.40 20.87
N ALA A 11 -13.64 -6.62 21.60
CA ALA A 11 -12.82 -5.56 21.03
C ALA A 11 -11.83 -6.11 19.96
N THR A 12 -11.22 -7.26 20.24
CA THR A 12 -10.29 -7.94 19.32
C THR A 12 -10.97 -8.35 18.01
N ILE A 13 -12.17 -8.95 18.12
CA ILE A 13 -12.94 -9.43 16.96
C ILE A 13 -13.41 -8.24 16.12
N ILE A 14 -13.90 -7.18 16.78
CA ILE A 14 -14.38 -5.96 16.11
C ILE A 14 -13.23 -5.28 15.37
N VAL A 15 -12.06 -5.11 16.01
CA VAL A 15 -10.91 -4.49 15.34
C VAL A 15 -10.35 -5.36 14.22
N MET A 16 -10.35 -6.68 14.38
CA MET A 16 -9.99 -7.60 13.30
C MET A 16 -10.97 -7.50 12.12
N LEU A 17 -12.27 -7.45 12.37
CA LEU A 17 -13.30 -7.26 11.34
C LEU A 17 -13.17 -5.91 10.63
N ILE A 18 -12.92 -4.84 11.38
CA ILE A 18 -12.68 -3.50 10.82
C ILE A 18 -11.42 -3.52 9.96
N ALA A 19 -10.32 -4.10 10.45
CA ALA A 19 -9.08 -4.21 9.69
C ALA A 19 -9.30 -5.02 8.40
N PHE A 20 -10.01 -6.14 8.48
CA PHE A 20 -10.36 -6.95 7.32
C PHE A 20 -11.21 -6.17 6.31
N ALA A 21 -12.29 -5.52 6.77
CA ALA A 21 -13.18 -4.75 5.91
C ALA A 21 -12.44 -3.60 5.23
N VAL A 22 -11.59 -2.88 5.96
CA VAL A 22 -10.76 -1.81 5.41
C VAL A 22 -9.80 -2.33 4.38
N SER A 23 -9.06 -3.40 4.68
CA SER A 23 -8.09 -3.97 3.75
C SER A 23 -8.78 -4.46 2.48
N PHE A 24 -9.96 -5.07 2.62
CA PHE A 24 -10.77 -5.52 1.51
C PHE A 24 -11.28 -4.35 0.65
N LEU A 25 -11.77 -3.28 1.28
CA LEU A 25 -12.19 -2.05 0.58
C LEU A 25 -11.01 -1.39 -0.15
N ASN A 26 -9.86 -1.28 0.50
CA ASN A 26 -8.63 -0.76 -0.12
C ASN A 26 -8.23 -1.60 -1.33
N MET A 27 -8.30 -2.93 -1.21
CA MET A 27 -7.99 -3.86 -2.30
C MET A 27 -8.93 -3.66 -3.51
N ILE A 28 -10.24 -3.53 -3.25
CA ILE A 28 -11.25 -3.28 -4.29
C ILE A 28 -11.02 -1.92 -4.95
N LEU A 29 -10.83 -0.87 -4.16
CA LEU A 29 -10.58 0.48 -4.65
C LEU A 29 -9.32 0.53 -5.52
N GLN A 30 -8.23 -0.09 -5.09
CA GLN A 30 -7.01 -0.21 -5.89
C GLN A 30 -7.26 -0.92 -7.22
N ARG A 31 -7.89 -2.10 -7.18
CA ARG A 31 -8.14 -2.89 -8.39
C ARG A 31 -9.06 -2.14 -9.36
N LEU A 32 -10.11 -1.50 -8.87
CA LEU A 32 -11.06 -0.76 -9.68
C LEU A 32 -10.41 0.49 -10.30
N LEU A 33 -9.64 1.24 -9.52
CA LEU A 33 -8.94 2.43 -10.00
C LEU A 33 -7.89 2.09 -11.06
N ILE A 34 -7.10 1.04 -10.87
CA ILE A 34 -6.11 0.59 -11.86
C ILE A 34 -6.80 0.09 -13.13
N ASN A 35 -7.84 -0.75 -13.00
CA ASN A 35 -8.56 -1.30 -14.14
C ASN A 35 -9.26 -0.20 -14.97
N ARG A 36 -9.81 0.82 -14.29
CA ARG A 36 -10.53 1.92 -14.96
C ARG A 36 -9.62 2.97 -15.57
N MET A 37 -8.46 3.27 -14.97
CA MET A 37 -7.61 4.39 -15.44
C MET A 37 -6.48 4.01 -16.38
N CYS A 38 -5.81 2.88 -16.15
CA CYS A 38 -4.56 2.58 -16.84
C CYS A 38 -4.65 1.35 -17.75
N GLY A 39 -5.65 0.48 -17.55
CA GLY A 39 -5.66 -0.85 -18.17
C GLY A 39 -4.54 -1.73 -17.58
N TRP A 40 -4.89 -2.95 -17.18
CA TRP A 40 -3.93 -3.86 -16.52
C TRP A 40 -2.74 -4.23 -17.43
N GLU A 41 -3.01 -4.38 -18.73
CA GLU A 41 -2.04 -4.72 -19.78
C GLU A 41 -1.00 -3.62 -19.99
N GLU A 42 -1.45 -2.36 -20.19
CA GLU A 42 -0.54 -1.23 -20.40
C GLU A 42 0.31 -0.96 -19.14
N TYR A 43 -0.28 -1.08 -17.96
CA TYR A 43 0.45 -0.94 -16.69
C TYR A 43 1.59 -1.96 -16.58
N LYS A 44 1.34 -3.22 -16.95
CA LYS A 44 2.36 -4.29 -16.94
C LYS A 44 3.46 -4.03 -17.96
N MET A 45 3.12 -3.58 -19.16
CA MET A 45 4.07 -3.23 -20.21
C MET A 45 4.97 -2.05 -19.78
N MET A 46 4.37 -0.96 -19.33
CA MET A 46 5.10 0.23 -18.85
C MET A 46 6.03 -0.11 -17.67
N ARG A 47 5.59 -0.98 -16.75
CA ARG A 47 6.43 -1.44 -15.64
C ARG A 47 7.65 -2.22 -16.14
N LYS A 48 7.46 -3.13 -17.11
CA LYS A 48 8.54 -3.92 -17.69
C LYS A 48 9.55 -3.02 -18.39
N GLU A 49 9.10 -2.10 -19.24
CA GLU A 49 9.99 -1.16 -19.94
C GLU A 49 10.76 -0.25 -18.98
N THR A 50 10.11 0.20 -17.91
CA THR A 50 10.76 1.02 -16.88
C THR A 50 11.83 0.23 -16.11
N ALA A 51 11.55 -1.04 -15.78
CA ALA A 51 12.51 -1.92 -15.11
C ALA A 51 13.72 -2.25 -16.00
N GLU A 52 13.47 -2.56 -17.28
CA GLU A 52 14.54 -2.78 -18.26
C GLU A 52 15.40 -1.54 -18.43
N TYR A 53 14.78 -0.35 -18.55
CA TYR A 53 15.51 0.92 -18.60
C TYR A 53 16.38 1.16 -17.37
N GLN A 54 15.85 0.96 -16.16
CA GLN A 54 16.64 1.10 -14.94
C GLN A 54 17.81 0.11 -14.89
N SER A 55 17.60 -1.14 -15.33
CA SER A 55 18.66 -2.14 -15.38
C SER A 55 19.78 -1.73 -16.35
N GLN A 56 19.44 -1.23 -17.53
CA GLN A 56 20.39 -0.75 -18.53
C GLN A 56 21.13 0.49 -18.05
N LEU A 57 20.42 1.42 -17.39
CA LEU A 57 21.01 2.62 -16.82
C LEU A 57 22.00 2.28 -15.69
N LEU A 58 21.64 1.33 -14.82
CA LEU A 58 22.53 0.85 -13.76
C LEU A 58 23.77 0.16 -14.33
N GLN A 59 23.62 -0.67 -15.36
CA GLN A 59 24.74 -1.32 -16.04
C GLN A 59 25.66 -0.29 -16.71
N ALA A 60 25.10 0.67 -17.44
CA ALA A 60 25.85 1.74 -18.10
C ALA A 60 26.60 2.64 -17.10
N MET A 61 25.97 2.95 -15.95
CA MET A 61 26.63 3.67 -14.86
C MET A 61 27.77 2.87 -14.23
N ARG A 62 27.57 1.57 -13.98
CA ARG A 62 28.62 0.68 -13.46
C ARG A 62 29.79 0.54 -14.44
N ALA A 63 29.50 0.52 -15.74
CA ALA A 63 30.51 0.45 -16.80
C ALA A 63 31.16 1.80 -17.14
N ASN A 64 30.72 2.92 -16.52
CA ASN A 64 31.12 4.28 -16.87
C ASN A 64 31.03 4.60 -18.38
N ASP A 65 30.09 3.96 -19.09
CA ASP A 65 29.87 4.18 -20.52
C ASP A 65 29.03 5.44 -20.75
N THR A 66 29.72 6.58 -20.92
CA THR A 66 29.10 7.89 -21.12
C THR A 66 28.23 7.95 -22.38
N LYS A 67 28.56 7.21 -23.44
CA LYS A 67 27.77 7.17 -24.68
C LYS A 67 26.46 6.45 -24.48
N GLN A 68 26.49 5.35 -23.75
CA GLN A 68 25.29 4.57 -23.44
C GLN A 68 24.36 5.33 -22.48
N ILE A 69 24.92 6.03 -21.49
CA ILE A 69 24.18 6.92 -20.58
C ILE A 69 23.48 8.04 -21.35
N GLU A 70 24.17 8.70 -22.29
CA GLU A 70 23.57 9.79 -23.07
C GLU A 70 22.43 9.30 -23.97
N LYS A 71 22.57 8.11 -24.57
CA LYS A 71 21.50 7.46 -25.35
C LYS A 71 20.29 7.10 -24.48
N LEU A 72 20.52 6.63 -23.25
CA LEU A 72 19.46 6.32 -22.30
C LEU A 72 18.77 7.59 -21.78
N LYS A 73 19.52 8.66 -21.50
CA LYS A 73 18.95 9.98 -21.15
C LYS A 73 17.95 10.51 -22.18
N LYS A 74 18.17 10.26 -23.47
CA LYS A 74 17.20 10.63 -24.52
C LYS A 74 15.85 9.91 -24.36
N LYS A 75 15.85 8.69 -23.83
CA LYS A 75 14.63 7.90 -23.52
C LYS A 75 14.02 8.25 -22.16
N GLU A 76 14.76 8.93 -21.28
CA GLU A 76 14.31 9.31 -19.93
C GLU A 76 12.98 10.05 -19.95
N SER A 77 12.77 10.98 -20.88
CA SER A 77 11.51 11.73 -21.02
C SER A 77 10.31 10.80 -21.29
N GLN A 78 10.47 9.80 -22.17
CA GLN A 78 9.42 8.82 -22.46
C GLN A 78 9.13 7.94 -21.25
N ILE A 79 10.17 7.43 -20.59
CA ILE A 79 10.03 6.62 -19.37
C ILE A 79 9.37 7.42 -18.25
N ARG A 80 9.75 8.68 -18.08
CA ARG A 80 9.15 9.58 -17.09
C ARG A 80 7.66 9.82 -17.37
N ASN A 81 7.27 9.97 -18.64
CA ASN A 81 5.86 10.08 -19.00
C ASN A 81 5.09 8.79 -18.69
N MET A 82 5.70 7.61 -18.89
CA MET A 82 5.10 6.32 -18.51
C MET A 82 4.98 6.19 -16.99
N GLN A 83 6.02 6.54 -16.23
CA GLN A 83 5.96 6.59 -14.76
C GLN A 83 4.86 7.54 -14.28
N ALA A 84 4.75 8.74 -14.86
CA ALA A 84 3.70 9.69 -14.52
C ALA A 84 2.29 9.12 -14.79
N LYS A 85 2.09 8.39 -15.90
CA LYS A 85 0.84 7.67 -16.17
C LYS A 85 0.56 6.60 -15.12
N MET A 86 1.58 5.80 -14.75
CA MET A 86 1.49 4.77 -13.72
C MET A 86 1.22 5.34 -12.32
N MET A 87 1.60 6.60 -12.05
CA MET A 87 1.34 7.29 -10.78
C MET A 87 -0.08 7.86 -10.67
N LYS A 88 -0.79 8.11 -11.78
CA LYS A 88 -2.16 8.68 -11.74
C LYS A 88 -3.12 7.88 -10.85
N PRO A 89 -3.14 6.54 -10.90
CA PRO A 89 -3.93 5.75 -9.97
C PRO A 89 -3.54 5.96 -8.51
N GLN A 90 -2.24 5.99 -8.23
CA GLN A 90 -1.72 6.23 -6.88
C GLN A 90 -2.05 7.64 -6.37
N THR A 91 -2.03 8.67 -7.21
CA THR A 91 -2.36 10.04 -6.79
C THR A 91 -3.82 10.20 -6.40
N ILE A 92 -4.73 9.44 -7.01
CA ILE A 92 -6.15 9.42 -6.61
C ILE A 92 -6.34 8.57 -5.34
N LEU A 93 -5.53 7.55 -5.16
CA LEU A 93 -5.52 6.73 -3.94
C LEU A 93 -4.98 7.47 -2.71
N LEU A 94 -4.10 8.44 -2.91
CA LEU A 94 -3.47 9.20 -1.83
C LEU A 94 -4.49 9.94 -0.93
N PRO A 95 -5.45 10.74 -1.44
CA PRO A 95 -6.46 11.38 -0.61
C PRO A 95 -7.41 10.38 0.05
N ILE A 96 -7.68 9.24 -0.60
CA ILE A 96 -8.46 8.13 -0.01
C ILE A 96 -7.70 7.52 1.17
N SER A 97 -6.38 7.36 1.04
CA SER A 97 -5.52 6.87 2.12
C SER A 97 -5.40 7.91 3.25
N PHE A 98 -5.44 9.19 2.91
CA PHE A 98 -5.38 10.27 3.89
C PHE A 98 -6.66 10.39 4.71
N SER A 99 -7.84 10.26 4.09
CA SER A 99 -9.12 10.24 4.80
C SER A 99 -9.21 9.08 5.79
N TYR A 100 -8.58 7.95 5.46
CA TYR A 100 -8.44 6.82 6.37
C TYR A 100 -7.68 7.18 7.66
N VAL A 101 -6.54 7.86 7.54
CA VAL A 101 -5.74 8.32 8.69
C VAL A 101 -6.52 9.29 9.57
N VAL A 102 -7.30 10.19 8.95
CA VAL A 102 -8.13 11.16 9.68
C VAL A 102 -9.22 10.45 10.51
N ILE A 103 -9.93 9.48 9.92
CA ILE A 103 -10.93 8.68 10.63
C ILE A 103 -10.30 7.94 11.82
N TRP A 104 -9.10 7.41 11.64
CA TRP A 104 -8.35 6.76 12.71
C TRP A 104 -8.02 7.72 13.85
N TRP A 105 -7.53 8.90 13.52
CA TRP A 105 -7.10 9.88 14.51
C TRP A 105 -8.26 10.45 15.32
N PHE A 106 -9.39 10.72 14.66
CA PHE A 106 -10.56 11.32 15.31
C PHE A 106 -11.51 10.32 15.97
N PHE A 107 -11.51 9.05 15.55
CA PHE A 107 -12.45 8.06 16.05
C PHE A 107 -11.75 6.97 16.86
N LEU A 108 -10.70 6.33 16.33
CA LEU A 108 -10.11 5.17 17.01
C LEU A 108 -9.19 5.54 18.17
N ILE A 109 -8.38 6.59 18.05
CA ILE A 109 -7.52 7.05 19.14
C ILE A 109 -8.33 7.51 20.36
N PRO A 110 -9.35 8.37 20.27
CA PRO A 110 -10.11 8.79 21.45
C PRO A 110 -11.03 7.70 22.00
N VAL A 111 -11.51 6.76 21.18
CA VAL A 111 -12.41 5.68 21.64
C VAL A 111 -11.65 4.50 22.25
N TYR A 112 -10.47 4.16 21.71
CA TYR A 112 -9.70 2.96 22.12
C TYR A 112 -8.29 3.25 22.62
N GLY A 113 -7.79 4.49 22.53
CA GLY A 113 -6.38 4.82 22.78
C GLY A 113 -5.90 4.65 24.22
N GLY A 114 -6.81 4.56 25.19
CA GLY A 114 -6.47 4.30 26.59
C GLY A 114 -6.44 2.82 26.98
N ASN A 115 -7.01 1.92 26.17
CA ASN A 115 -7.24 0.53 26.55
C ASN A 115 -6.52 -0.44 25.61
N ALA A 116 -5.92 -1.49 26.18
CA ALA A 116 -5.37 -2.59 25.39
C ALA A 116 -6.51 -3.34 24.69
N VAL A 117 -6.47 -3.41 23.37
CA VAL A 117 -7.55 -3.97 22.54
C VAL A 117 -7.30 -5.44 22.21
N ALA A 118 -6.04 -5.87 22.27
CA ALA A 118 -5.64 -7.25 22.08
C ALA A 118 -4.66 -7.65 23.18
N TYR A 119 -4.76 -8.88 23.68
CA TYR A 119 -3.78 -9.43 24.60
C TYR A 119 -2.97 -10.50 23.87
N VAL A 120 -1.67 -10.28 23.72
CA VAL A 120 -0.78 -11.29 23.15
C VAL A 120 -0.08 -12.01 24.30
N PRO A 121 -0.26 -13.35 24.43
CA PRO A 121 0.40 -14.10 25.48
C PRO A 121 1.93 -13.97 25.33
N GLY A 122 2.60 -13.47 26.38
CA GLY A 122 4.04 -13.18 26.41
C GLY A 122 4.44 -11.72 26.17
N PHE A 123 3.58 -10.90 25.55
CA PHE A 123 3.85 -9.47 25.29
C PHE A 123 2.90 -8.51 26.03
N GLY A 124 1.80 -9.02 26.61
CA GLY A 124 0.84 -8.23 27.36
C GLY A 124 -0.23 -7.56 26.48
N GLY A 125 -0.84 -6.50 27.01
CA GLY A 125 -1.89 -5.75 26.33
C GLY A 125 -1.33 -4.86 25.22
N ILE A 126 -1.71 -5.13 23.98
CA ILE A 126 -1.30 -4.35 22.81
C ILE A 126 -2.28 -3.19 22.58
N PRO A 127 -1.78 -1.96 22.45
CA PRO A 127 -2.60 -0.80 22.08
C PRO A 127 -3.24 -0.98 20.71
N VAL A 128 -4.41 -0.37 20.51
CA VAL A 128 -5.16 -0.45 19.23
C VAL A 128 -4.31 -0.05 18.02
N LEU A 129 -3.40 0.92 18.19
CA LEU A 129 -2.51 1.41 17.14
C LEU A 129 -1.54 0.32 16.66
N ILE A 130 -0.89 -0.39 17.59
CA ILE A 130 0.08 -1.44 17.24
C ILE A 130 -0.63 -2.64 16.64
N TRP A 131 -1.75 -3.07 17.25
CA TRP A 131 -2.54 -4.19 16.74
C TRP A 131 -3.03 -3.93 15.31
N TYR A 132 -3.50 -2.71 15.05
CA TYR A 132 -3.94 -2.33 13.72
C TYR A 132 -2.80 -2.22 12.71
N MET A 133 -1.65 -1.63 13.05
CA MET A 133 -0.51 -1.62 12.14
C MET A 133 -0.10 -3.04 11.74
N LEU A 134 -0.12 -3.97 12.70
CA LEU A 134 0.24 -5.38 12.48
C LEU A 134 -0.77 -6.07 11.56
N CYS A 135 -2.07 -5.89 11.80
CA CYS A 135 -3.12 -6.36 10.91
C CYS A 135 -3.05 -5.72 9.53
N SER A 136 -2.87 -4.40 9.45
CA SER A 136 -2.81 -3.63 8.20
C SER A 136 -1.60 -4.03 7.36
N PHE A 137 -0.45 -4.29 7.97
CA PHE A 137 0.72 -4.82 7.28
C PHE A 137 0.49 -6.24 6.77
N PHE A 138 -0.09 -7.12 7.59
CA PHE A 138 -0.41 -8.49 7.20
C PHE A 138 -1.44 -8.54 6.06
N PHE A 139 -2.54 -7.81 6.18
CA PHE A 139 -3.56 -7.76 5.13
C PHE A 139 -3.11 -6.92 3.92
N GLY A 140 -2.26 -5.92 4.11
CA GLY A 140 -1.69 -5.11 3.03
C GLY A 140 -0.71 -5.90 2.16
N THR A 141 0.12 -6.75 2.77
CA THR A 141 0.97 -7.72 2.06
C THR A 141 0.15 -8.80 1.37
N LEU A 142 -0.95 -9.24 1.98
CA LEU A 142 -1.87 -10.18 1.34
C LEU A 142 -2.59 -9.54 0.13
N ALA A 143 -3.09 -8.31 0.29
CA ALA A 143 -3.74 -7.55 -0.78
C ALA A 143 -2.78 -7.27 -1.95
N SER A 144 -1.52 -6.93 -1.67
CA SER A 144 -0.52 -6.70 -2.71
C SER A 144 -0.18 -7.97 -3.49
N ARG A 145 -0.19 -9.14 -2.84
CA ARG A 145 -0.07 -10.45 -3.50
C ARG A 145 -1.31 -10.81 -4.34
N VAL A 146 -2.52 -10.61 -3.81
CA VAL A 146 -3.77 -10.91 -4.53
C VAL A 146 -3.99 -10.00 -5.73
N ILE A 147 -3.58 -8.73 -5.64
CA ILE A 147 -3.66 -7.78 -6.75
C ILE A 147 -2.58 -8.09 -7.81
N GLY A 148 -1.47 -8.74 -7.48
CA GLY A 148 -0.40 -9.06 -8.47
C GLY A 148 0.44 -7.85 -8.89
N ILE A 149 0.45 -6.80 -8.06
CA ILE A 149 1.29 -5.60 -8.26
C ILE A 149 2.75 -5.83 -7.88
N THR A 150 3.07 -6.91 -7.16
CA THR A 150 4.45 -7.36 -7.00
C THR A 150 4.88 -8.12 -8.26
N PRO A 151 6.04 -7.81 -8.86
CA PRO A 151 6.77 -8.86 -9.55
C PRO A 151 6.93 -10.00 -8.55
N LEU A 152 6.50 -11.21 -8.93
CA LEU A 152 7.23 -12.38 -8.50
C LEU A 152 8.67 -12.12 -8.95
N GLU A 153 9.53 -11.77 -7.99
CA GLU A 153 10.96 -12.04 -8.12
C GLU A 153 11.16 -13.54 -8.30
#